data_AF-A0A816SA41-F1
#
_entry.id   AF-A0A816SA41-F1
#
_cell.length_a   1.000
_cell.length_b   1.000
_cell.length_c   1.000
_cell.angle_alpha   90.00
_cell.angle_beta   90.00
_cell.angle_gamma   90.00
#
_symmetry.space_group_name_H-M   'P 1'
#
loop_
_entity.id
_entity.type
_entity.pdbx_description
1 polymer ?
#
loop_
_entity_poly.entity_id
_entity_poly.type
_entity_poly.pdbx_seq_one_letter_code
_entity_poly.pdbx_strand_id
1 'polypeptide(L)'
;MLCLLIPMVFILSNTLQKSQSGKVLAWRPALHLYRSSFLVILHIIFVGINIYGWSHSGVNHVLIFEIDPRNHLTYQRLLEIGTFLMVLWFLSFIAFIVSSYYDARPFAQPLAFVILLVLLLVNPIKIFYYQSRLWFLKNLGRVFLSPYFHVDFTGFWLGDQLISLDLVFFDLQYFICFYMNDVSWTRPTEKHGVFCSDWSQFLLQTIFILLPSWFRFAQCIRRYRDTKAKFPHLANAGKYASTVLVAVTNALRRAAIVEYQSRRAANPFLYLWLISSLISSTYKLIWDFKMDYGLFDKNAGENKYLREQIIYSSKAYYYVAIIENIVFRYIWIINIFLYFDTSAAEYADIVGFSFGVIEIFRRFIWNFFRLENEHLNNCGEFRAVCDISIQKTVTVASGYSTRLERLGTISNLGDERNPKRHHIISTGEQVTTTEKFRKTTIQNAKFNNENISLQNLTTATHSNQENHFSENLESSSDTMSTSNSLVLVNPNYHQTLST
;
A
#
# COMPACT_ATOMS: atom_id res chain seq x y z
N MET A 1 16.56 -24.46 0.46
CA MET A 1 16.11 -23.81 1.72
C MET A 1 15.97 -24.82 2.86
N LEU A 2 14.98 -25.74 2.82
CA LEU A 2 14.78 -26.75 3.87
C LEU A 2 16.04 -27.57 4.21
N CYS A 3 16.86 -27.89 3.20
CA CYS A 3 18.10 -28.67 3.37
C CYS A 3 19.19 -27.99 4.23
N LEU A 4 19.08 -26.68 4.53
CA LEU A 4 20.00 -26.00 5.45
C LEU A 4 19.37 -25.84 6.85
N LEU A 5 18.06 -25.58 6.93
CA LEU A 5 17.36 -25.40 8.19
C LEU A 5 17.23 -26.70 8.99
N ILE A 6 16.95 -27.84 8.34
CA ILE A 6 16.78 -29.13 9.04
C ILE A 6 18.07 -29.60 9.73
N PRO A 7 19.25 -29.64 9.08
CA PRO A 7 20.50 -29.95 9.77
C PRO A 7 20.83 -28.94 10.86
N MET A 8 20.55 -27.65 10.65
CA MET A 8 20.86 -26.61 11.64
C MET A 8 19.96 -26.70 12.88
N VAL A 9 18.68 -27.05 12.73
CA VAL A 9 17.78 -27.35 13.86
C VAL A 9 18.23 -28.63 14.57
N PHE A 10 18.64 -29.67 13.84
CA PHE A 10 19.13 -30.91 14.46
C PHE A 10 20.43 -30.68 15.24
N ILE A 11 21.38 -29.90 14.69
CA ILE A 11 22.60 -29.48 15.38
C ILE A 11 22.23 -28.62 16.60
N LEU A 12 21.34 -27.65 16.47
CA LEU A 12 20.90 -26.79 17.56
C LEU A 12 20.29 -27.61 18.71
N SER A 13 19.40 -28.56 18.43
CA SER A 13 18.83 -29.47 19.44
C SER A 13 19.91 -30.30 20.15
N ASN A 14 20.86 -30.90 19.40
CA ASN A 14 21.95 -31.67 20.00
C ASN A 14 22.95 -30.80 20.79
N THR A 15 23.15 -29.54 20.41
CA THR A 15 23.99 -28.58 21.15
C THR A 15 23.28 -28.09 22.42
N LEU A 16 21.99 -27.77 22.33
CA LEU A 16 21.15 -27.35 23.46
C LEU A 16 20.95 -28.45 24.52
N GLN A 17 21.10 -29.72 24.13
CA GLN A 17 21.03 -30.87 25.03
C GLN A 17 22.35 -31.13 25.80
N LYS A 18 23.45 -30.43 25.46
CA LYS A 18 24.81 -30.75 25.93
C LYS A 18 25.46 -29.76 26.91
N SER A 19 24.89 -28.59 27.18
CA SER A 19 25.52 -27.55 28.00
C SER A 19 24.73 -27.15 29.25
N GLN A 20 25.43 -26.39 30.10
CA GLN A 20 25.23 -26.26 31.54
C GLN A 20 24.63 -24.90 31.94
N SER A 21 24.27 -24.05 30.97
CA SER A 21 23.67 -22.74 31.23
C SER A 21 22.22 -22.90 31.71
N GLY A 22 22.01 -22.90 33.03
CA GLY A 22 20.69 -22.82 33.65
C GLY A 22 19.96 -21.48 33.45
N LYS A 23 20.47 -20.59 32.58
CA LYS A 23 19.85 -19.29 32.27
C LYS A 23 18.71 -19.47 31.26
N VAL A 24 17.54 -18.94 31.57
CA VAL A 24 16.39 -18.91 30.65
C VAL A 24 16.67 -17.96 29.48
N LEU A 25 16.32 -18.37 28.26
CA LEU A 25 16.45 -17.55 27.05
C LEU A 25 15.62 -16.25 27.18
N ALA A 26 16.26 -15.10 26.92
CA ALA A 26 15.62 -13.77 26.95
C ALA A 26 14.70 -13.53 25.72
N TRP A 27 13.65 -14.34 25.61
CA TRP A 27 12.79 -14.41 24.43
C TRP A 27 11.97 -13.14 24.17
N ARG A 28 11.54 -12.40 25.22
CA ARG A 28 10.77 -11.16 25.06
C ARG A 28 11.57 -10.07 24.33
N PRO A 29 12.76 -9.62 24.81
CA PRO A 29 13.60 -8.70 24.05
C PRO A 29 13.94 -9.22 22.65
N ALA A 30 14.27 -10.51 22.52
CA ALA A 30 14.58 -11.12 21.22
C ALA A 30 13.42 -10.96 20.22
N LEU A 31 12.17 -11.18 20.66
CA LEU A 31 10.98 -11.03 19.83
C LEU A 31 10.83 -9.60 19.32
N HIS A 32 10.94 -8.58 20.17
CA HIS A 32 10.87 -7.18 19.73
C HIS A 32 11.99 -6.80 18.75
N LEU A 33 13.22 -7.28 18.98
CA LEU A 33 14.39 -6.96 18.15
C LEU A 33 14.35 -7.64 16.78
N TYR A 34 13.79 -8.85 16.69
CA TYR A 34 13.74 -9.63 15.44
C TYR A 34 12.42 -9.53 14.67
N ARG A 35 11.28 -9.26 15.32
CA ARG A 35 9.97 -9.26 14.65
C ARG A 35 9.88 -8.20 13.55
N SER A 36 10.40 -7.00 13.79
CA SER A 36 10.38 -5.93 12.79
C SER A 36 11.16 -6.24 11.51
N SER A 37 12.37 -6.80 11.65
CA SER A 37 13.16 -7.18 10.48
C SER A 37 12.55 -8.38 9.74
N PHE A 38 11.93 -9.32 10.46
CA PHE A 38 11.13 -10.41 9.86
C PHE A 38 9.97 -9.87 9.02
N LEU A 39 9.17 -8.94 9.58
CA LEU A 39 7.99 -8.36 8.94
C LEU A 39 8.36 -7.61 7.66
N VAL A 40 9.45 -6.84 7.66
CA VAL A 40 9.96 -6.17 6.45
C VAL A 40 10.35 -7.19 5.37
N ILE A 41 11.05 -8.27 5.73
CA ILE A 41 11.48 -9.30 4.77
C ILE A 41 10.28 -10.08 4.22
N LEU A 42 9.32 -10.45 5.07
CA LEU A 42 8.06 -11.08 4.67
C LEU A 42 7.30 -10.19 3.68
N HIS A 43 7.23 -8.89 3.95
CA HIS A 43 6.60 -7.92 3.06
C HIS A 43 7.29 -7.84 1.69
N ILE A 44 8.63 -7.86 1.63
CA ILE A 44 9.39 -7.90 0.36
C ILE A 44 9.02 -9.15 -0.46
N ILE A 45 8.94 -10.33 0.17
CA ILE A 45 8.53 -11.58 -0.49
C ILE A 45 7.10 -11.44 -1.03
N PHE A 46 6.17 -10.92 -0.23
CA PHE A 46 4.77 -10.71 -0.65
C PHE A 46 4.61 -9.67 -1.77
N VAL A 47 5.45 -8.62 -1.83
CA VAL A 47 5.50 -7.72 -2.99
C VAL A 47 6.05 -8.45 -4.23
N GLY A 48 7.04 -9.35 -4.07
CA GLY A 48 7.50 -10.23 -5.15
C GLY A 48 6.39 -11.13 -5.72
N ILE A 49 5.56 -11.73 -4.85
CA ILE A 49 4.40 -12.54 -5.26
C ILE A 49 3.32 -11.68 -5.93
N ASN A 50 3.08 -10.45 -5.44
CA ASN A 50 2.17 -9.50 -6.09
C ASN A 50 2.62 -9.19 -7.54
N ILE A 51 3.89 -8.83 -7.75
CA ILE A 51 4.42 -8.54 -9.09
C ILE A 51 4.29 -9.75 -10.01
N TYR A 52 4.54 -10.96 -9.51
CA TYR A 52 4.30 -12.20 -10.28
C TYR A 52 2.83 -12.33 -10.71
N GLY A 53 1.88 -12.22 -9.77
CA GLY A 53 0.46 -12.37 -10.07
C GLY A 53 -0.07 -11.27 -11.00
N TRP A 54 0.33 -10.00 -10.80
CA TRP A 54 0.00 -8.90 -11.72
C TRP A 54 0.50 -9.18 -13.13
N SER A 55 1.76 -9.63 -13.26
CA SER A 55 2.35 -9.98 -14.56
C SER A 55 1.61 -11.14 -15.24
N HIS A 56 1.20 -12.14 -14.48
CA HIS A 56 0.49 -13.32 -14.99
C HIS A 56 -0.96 -13.01 -15.38
N SER A 57 -1.65 -12.13 -14.64
CA SER A 57 -3.02 -11.69 -14.92
C SER A 57 -3.12 -10.52 -15.91
N GLY A 58 -2.03 -10.11 -16.55
CA GLY A 58 -2.03 -9.02 -17.55
C GLY A 58 -2.13 -7.59 -16.97
N VAL A 59 -2.10 -7.44 -15.65
CA VAL A 59 -2.16 -6.13 -14.98
C VAL A 59 -0.85 -5.37 -15.21
N ASN A 60 -0.93 -4.28 -15.99
CA ASN A 60 0.22 -3.46 -16.39
C ASN A 60 0.76 -2.58 -15.25
N HIS A 61 1.36 -3.23 -14.25
CA HIS A 61 1.97 -2.60 -13.08
C HIS A 61 3.16 -1.70 -13.44
N VAL A 62 3.90 -1.99 -14.53
CA VAL A 62 5.02 -1.15 -14.99
C VAL A 62 4.53 0.24 -15.39
N LEU A 63 3.43 0.33 -16.14
CA LEU A 63 2.77 1.59 -16.47
C LEU A 63 2.22 2.29 -15.21
N ILE A 64 1.48 1.56 -14.36
CA ILE A 64 0.82 2.12 -13.17
C ILE A 64 1.82 2.75 -12.17
N PHE A 65 3.00 2.15 -12.00
CA PHE A 65 4.06 2.68 -11.14
C PHE A 65 5.04 3.65 -11.85
N GLU A 66 4.81 3.96 -13.13
CA GLU A 66 5.70 4.78 -13.96
C GLU A 66 7.17 4.29 -13.94
N ILE A 67 7.35 2.98 -14.03
CA ILE A 67 8.66 2.31 -13.96
C ILE A 67 9.27 2.21 -15.36
N ASP A 68 10.59 2.40 -15.47
CA ASP A 68 11.32 2.16 -16.72
C ASP A 68 11.27 0.66 -17.11
N PRO A 69 10.62 0.28 -18.23
CA PRO A 69 10.49 -1.11 -18.65
C PRO A 69 11.83 -1.77 -19.02
N ARG A 70 12.91 -0.99 -19.21
CA ARG A 70 14.24 -1.51 -19.53
C ARG A 70 15.10 -1.77 -18.28
N ASN A 71 14.74 -1.19 -17.14
CA ASN A 71 15.59 -1.13 -15.96
C ASN A 71 14.78 -1.20 -14.66
N HIS A 72 14.18 -2.36 -14.41
CA HIS A 72 13.43 -2.64 -13.18
C HIS A 72 13.75 -4.02 -12.61
N LEU A 73 13.41 -4.21 -11.32
CA LEU A 73 13.43 -5.54 -10.71
C LEU A 73 12.29 -6.38 -11.30
N THR A 74 12.61 -7.59 -11.77
CA THR A 74 11.60 -8.61 -12.07
C THR A 74 11.11 -9.26 -10.77
N TYR A 75 9.93 -9.87 -10.80
CA TYR A 75 9.40 -10.62 -9.64
C TYR A 75 10.39 -11.68 -9.15
N GLN A 76 11.10 -12.37 -10.07
CA GLN A 76 12.12 -13.37 -9.75
C GLN A 76 13.23 -12.77 -8.89
N ARG A 77 13.81 -11.63 -9.31
CA ARG A 77 14.88 -10.95 -8.55
C ARG A 77 14.39 -10.45 -7.19
N LEU A 78 13.15 -9.95 -7.10
CA LEU A 78 12.62 -9.50 -5.81
C LEU A 78 12.37 -10.68 -4.84
N LEU A 79 11.91 -11.82 -5.34
CA LEU A 79 11.75 -13.06 -4.57
C LEU A 79 13.12 -13.65 -4.16
N GLU A 80 14.12 -13.65 -5.04
CA GLU A 80 15.50 -14.02 -4.71
C GLU A 80 16.05 -13.16 -3.56
N ILE A 81 15.90 -11.82 -3.63
CA ILE A 81 16.32 -10.91 -2.56
C ILE A 81 15.57 -11.22 -1.26
N GLY A 82 14.24 -11.30 -1.30
CA GLY A 82 13.43 -11.53 -0.09
C GLY A 82 13.73 -12.87 0.57
N THR A 83 13.84 -13.96 -0.20
CA THR A 83 14.17 -15.29 0.33
C THR A 83 15.61 -15.40 0.81
N PHE A 84 16.57 -14.75 0.15
CA PHE A 84 17.95 -14.66 0.63
C PHE A 84 18.06 -13.92 1.97
N LEU A 85 17.40 -12.76 2.10
CA LEU A 85 17.33 -12.03 3.37
C LEU A 85 16.64 -12.84 4.47
N MET A 86 15.60 -13.63 4.13
CA MET A 86 14.93 -14.53 5.08
C MET A 86 15.88 -15.63 5.59
N VAL A 87 16.72 -16.21 4.71
CA VAL A 87 17.76 -17.17 5.15
C VAL A 87 18.76 -16.48 6.09
N LEU A 88 19.24 -15.28 5.76
CA LEU A 88 20.16 -14.53 6.63
C LEU A 88 19.51 -14.18 7.98
N TRP A 89 18.20 -13.88 8.01
CA TRP A 89 17.45 -13.65 9.25
C TRP A 89 17.44 -14.91 10.13
N PHE A 90 17.15 -16.09 9.56
CA PHE A 90 17.20 -17.35 10.31
C PHE A 90 18.61 -17.67 10.82
N LEU A 91 19.64 -17.45 10.01
CA LEU A 91 21.03 -17.61 10.45
C LEU A 91 21.38 -16.67 11.61
N SER A 92 20.96 -15.40 11.55
CA SER A 92 21.13 -14.45 12.65
C SER A 92 20.38 -14.87 13.91
N PHE A 93 19.13 -15.31 13.78
CA PHE A 93 18.31 -15.75 14.92
C PHE A 93 18.87 -17.01 15.59
N ILE A 94 19.38 -17.97 14.80
CA ILE A 94 20.05 -19.15 15.35
C ILE A 94 21.39 -18.76 15.99
N ALA A 95 22.15 -17.84 15.40
CA ALA A 95 23.34 -17.26 16.02
C ALA A 95 23.00 -16.56 17.35
N PHE A 96 21.86 -15.86 17.46
CA PHE A 96 21.37 -15.28 18.72
C PHE A 96 21.09 -16.35 19.79
N ILE A 97 20.43 -17.47 19.44
CA ILE A 97 20.18 -18.57 20.38
C ILE A 97 21.52 -19.17 20.86
N VAL A 98 22.42 -19.47 19.93
CA VAL A 98 23.76 -20.01 20.23
C VAL A 98 24.58 -19.03 21.10
N SER A 99 24.59 -17.74 20.75
CA SER A 99 25.27 -16.70 21.54
C SER A 99 24.64 -16.52 22.93
N SER A 100 23.32 -16.73 23.09
CA SER A 100 22.65 -16.69 24.40
C SER A 100 23.07 -17.86 25.27
N TYR A 101 23.26 -19.02 24.65
CA TYR A 101 23.64 -20.27 25.31
C TYR A 101 25.09 -20.30 25.80
N TYR A 102 26.00 -19.65 25.05
CA TYR A 102 27.42 -19.49 25.40
C TYR A 102 27.76 -18.15 26.08
N ASP A 103 26.76 -17.38 26.52
CA ASP A 103 26.93 -16.04 27.16
C ASP A 103 27.71 -15.00 26.30
N ALA A 104 27.76 -15.23 24.99
CA ALA A 104 28.59 -14.51 24.03
C ALA A 104 27.89 -13.28 23.43
N ARG A 105 27.47 -12.34 24.28
CA ARG A 105 26.82 -11.05 23.91
C ARG A 105 25.68 -11.22 22.88
N PRO A 106 24.62 -12.00 23.16
CA PRO A 106 23.62 -12.40 22.17
C PRO A 106 22.97 -11.24 21.40
N PHE A 107 22.70 -10.11 22.07
CA PHE A 107 22.06 -8.94 21.46
C PHE A 107 22.92 -8.23 20.38
N ALA A 108 24.19 -8.59 20.20
CA ALA A 108 24.96 -8.15 19.05
C ALA A 108 24.39 -8.67 17.70
N GLN A 109 23.77 -9.85 17.71
CA GLN A 109 23.26 -10.52 16.50
C GLN A 109 22.09 -9.76 15.83
N PRO A 110 20.99 -9.40 16.53
CA PRO A 110 19.93 -8.59 15.93
C PRO A 110 20.40 -7.20 15.50
N LEU A 111 21.32 -6.57 16.26
CA LEU A 111 21.91 -5.28 15.88
C LEU A 111 22.69 -5.37 14.57
N ALA A 112 23.60 -6.35 14.47
CA ALA A 112 24.41 -6.58 13.27
C ALA A 112 23.53 -6.89 12.04
N PHE A 113 22.43 -7.63 12.23
CA PHE A 113 21.50 -7.93 11.15
C PHE A 113 20.74 -6.69 10.66
N VAL A 114 20.24 -5.84 11.56
CA VAL A 114 19.58 -4.58 11.17
C VAL A 114 20.58 -3.63 10.49
N ILE A 115 21.82 -3.53 10.98
CA ILE A 115 22.89 -2.76 10.34
C ILE A 115 23.15 -3.31 8.92
N LEU A 116 23.23 -4.63 8.73
CA LEU A 116 23.38 -5.25 7.42
C LEU A 116 22.24 -4.87 6.45
N LEU A 117 20.98 -4.90 6.90
CA LEU A 117 19.85 -4.47 6.08
C LEU A 117 19.95 -2.99 5.66
N VAL A 118 20.29 -2.10 6.58
CA VAL A 118 20.46 -0.66 6.31
C VAL A 118 21.62 -0.43 5.34
N LEU A 119 22.77 -1.08 5.56
CA LEU A 119 23.92 -1.00 4.67
C LEU A 119 23.58 -1.50 3.26
N LEU A 120 22.93 -2.67 3.13
CA LEU A 120 22.53 -3.22 1.83
C LEU A 120 21.56 -2.30 1.06
N LEU A 121 20.68 -1.59 1.77
CA LEU A 121 19.71 -0.67 1.19
C LEU A 121 20.34 0.68 0.78
N VAL A 122 21.13 1.29 1.67
CA VAL A 122 21.68 2.65 1.50
C VAL A 122 23.01 2.67 0.74
N ASN A 123 23.63 1.51 0.50
CA ASN A 123 24.91 1.37 -0.22
C ASN A 123 24.97 2.23 -1.51
N PRO A 124 25.86 3.24 -1.59
CA PRO A 124 25.99 4.12 -2.76
C PRO A 124 26.81 3.50 -3.90
N ILE A 125 27.46 2.35 -3.67
CA ILE A 125 28.25 1.64 -4.68
C ILE A 125 27.29 1.00 -5.71
N LYS A 126 27.67 1.01 -6.99
CA LYS A 126 26.91 0.49 -8.15
C LYS A 126 26.82 -1.04 -8.21
N ILE A 127 26.57 -1.70 -7.07
CA ILE A 127 26.41 -3.15 -6.88
C ILE A 127 25.06 -3.46 -6.20
N PHE A 128 24.56 -4.69 -6.36
CA PHE A 128 23.28 -5.16 -5.80
C PHE A 128 22.09 -4.23 -6.11
N TYR A 129 21.72 -4.12 -7.40
CA TYR A 129 20.51 -3.41 -7.85
C TYR A 129 20.43 -1.92 -7.49
N TYR A 130 21.58 -1.24 -7.53
CA TYR A 130 21.77 0.19 -7.22
C TYR A 130 20.65 1.13 -7.72
N GLN A 131 20.25 1.04 -9.00
CA GLN A 131 19.22 1.91 -9.57
C GLN A 131 17.86 1.74 -8.88
N SER A 132 17.46 0.49 -8.62
CA SER A 132 16.22 0.15 -7.93
C SER A 132 16.24 0.57 -6.46
N ARG A 133 17.40 0.46 -5.78
CA ARG A 133 17.58 0.99 -4.41
C ARG A 133 17.43 2.51 -4.36
N LEU A 134 18.08 3.24 -5.27
CA LEU A 134 17.96 4.70 -5.33
C LEU A 134 16.54 5.14 -5.68
N TRP A 135 15.87 4.46 -6.62
CA TRP A 135 14.45 4.71 -6.92
C TRP A 135 13.57 4.50 -5.69
N PHE A 136 13.77 3.41 -4.94
CA PHE A 136 13.02 3.13 -3.71
C PHE A 136 13.30 4.19 -2.62
N LEU A 137 14.57 4.50 -2.35
CA LEU A 137 14.97 5.51 -1.36
C LEU A 137 14.45 6.91 -1.72
N LYS A 138 14.48 7.30 -3.00
CA LYS A 138 13.94 8.57 -3.49
C LYS A 138 12.43 8.65 -3.24
N ASN A 139 11.68 7.60 -3.55
CA ASN A 139 10.24 7.59 -3.34
C ASN A 139 9.86 7.48 -1.86
N LEU A 140 10.58 6.69 -1.06
CA LEU A 140 10.42 6.64 0.39
C LEU A 140 10.71 8.02 1.04
N GLY A 141 11.77 8.71 0.59
CA GLY A 141 12.07 10.08 0.99
C GLY A 141 10.96 11.07 0.66
N ARG A 142 10.32 10.97 -0.51
CA ARG A 142 9.14 11.77 -0.87
C ARG A 142 7.94 11.50 0.04
N VAL A 143 7.75 10.24 0.49
CA VAL A 143 6.70 9.88 1.46
C VAL A 143 6.99 10.52 2.82
N PHE A 144 8.20 10.34 3.37
CA PHE A 144 8.59 10.90 4.66
C PHE A 144 8.61 12.43 4.68
N LEU A 145 8.97 13.06 3.56
CA LEU A 145 8.96 14.52 3.37
C LEU A 145 7.64 15.03 2.76
N SER A 146 6.54 14.29 2.88
CA SER A 146 5.21 14.83 2.57
C SER A 146 4.83 15.88 3.63
N PRO A 147 4.29 17.06 3.26
CA PRO A 147 3.62 17.38 1.98
C PRO A 147 4.48 18.09 0.93
N TYR A 148 5.81 18.16 1.07
CA TYR A 148 6.65 19.03 0.22
C TYR A 148 6.75 18.58 -1.25
N PHE A 149 6.58 17.28 -1.52
CA PHE A 149 6.67 16.70 -2.87
C PHE A 149 5.29 16.39 -3.48
N HIS A 150 5.21 16.35 -4.81
CA HIS A 150 4.05 15.81 -5.52
C HIS A 150 3.86 14.32 -5.19
N VAL A 151 2.61 13.86 -5.14
CA VAL A 151 2.24 12.49 -4.76
C VAL A 151 1.71 11.74 -5.97
N ASP A 152 2.60 11.00 -6.61
CA ASP A 152 2.30 10.02 -7.67
C ASP A 152 1.64 8.75 -7.11
N PHE A 153 1.23 7.82 -7.98
CA PHE A 153 0.66 6.53 -7.56
C PHE A 153 1.66 5.73 -6.71
N THR A 154 2.93 5.73 -7.08
CA THR A 154 4.03 5.07 -6.36
C THR A 154 4.15 5.53 -4.91
N GLY A 155 4.19 6.85 -4.68
CA GLY A 155 4.22 7.45 -3.34
C GLY A 155 2.93 7.21 -2.55
N PHE A 156 1.78 7.15 -3.22
CA PHE A 156 0.51 6.76 -2.59
C PHE A 156 0.54 5.29 -2.12
N TRP A 157 0.97 4.38 -2.99
CA TRP A 157 1.02 2.94 -2.74
C TRP A 157 2.05 2.57 -1.67
N LEU A 158 3.26 3.15 -1.74
CA LEU A 158 4.32 2.98 -0.74
C LEU A 158 3.85 3.45 0.64
N GLY A 159 3.18 4.60 0.71
CA GLY A 159 2.62 5.08 1.96
C GLY A 159 1.60 4.10 2.57
N ASP A 160 0.75 3.47 1.76
CA ASP A 160 -0.18 2.46 2.26
C ASP A 160 0.50 1.14 2.65
N GLN A 161 1.66 0.80 2.06
CA GLN A 161 2.49 -0.29 2.59
C GLN A 161 3.03 0.06 3.99
N LEU A 162 3.50 1.29 4.21
CA LEU A 162 3.99 1.75 5.51
C LEU A 162 2.92 1.73 6.61
N ILE A 163 1.66 2.00 6.28
CA ILE A 163 0.52 1.86 7.22
C ILE A 163 0.43 0.43 7.76
N SER A 164 0.73 -0.57 6.92
CA SER A 164 0.72 -1.99 7.30
C SER A 164 2.05 -2.47 7.90
N LEU A 165 3.00 -1.55 8.11
CA LEU A 165 4.28 -1.75 8.80
C LEU A 165 4.37 -0.86 10.05
N ASP A 166 3.24 -0.41 10.60
CA ASP A 166 3.17 0.45 11.79
C ASP A 166 3.86 -0.17 13.02
N LEU A 167 3.79 -1.49 13.18
CA LEU A 167 4.53 -2.25 14.19
C LEU A 167 6.05 -2.09 14.06
N VAL A 168 6.58 -1.88 12.85
CA VAL A 168 8.01 -1.61 12.61
C VAL A 168 8.42 -0.25 13.18
N PHE A 169 7.55 0.75 13.08
CA PHE A 169 7.79 2.04 13.71
C PHE A 169 7.67 1.96 15.24
N PHE A 170 6.64 1.26 15.75
CA PHE A 170 6.46 1.01 17.18
C PHE A 170 7.69 0.33 17.82
N ASP A 171 8.26 -0.67 17.14
CA ASP A 171 9.47 -1.37 17.57
C ASP A 171 10.75 -0.56 17.36
N LEU A 172 10.82 0.34 16.38
CA LEU A 172 12.01 1.17 16.17
C LEU A 172 12.32 2.02 17.41
N GLN A 173 11.29 2.52 18.09
CA GLN A 173 11.44 3.19 19.38
C GLN A 173 12.01 2.25 20.46
N TYR A 174 11.49 1.02 20.57
CA TYR A 174 12.00 0.02 21.52
C TYR A 174 13.45 -0.37 21.21
N PHE A 175 13.78 -0.61 19.94
CA PHE A 175 15.11 -0.97 19.46
C PHE A 175 16.13 0.11 19.81
N ILE A 176 15.82 1.39 19.56
CA ILE A 176 16.67 2.53 19.94
C ILE A 176 16.88 2.54 21.45
N CYS A 177 15.80 2.49 22.24
CA CYS A 177 15.88 2.53 23.69
C CYS A 177 16.68 1.37 24.29
N PHE A 178 16.49 0.17 23.77
CA PHE A 178 17.16 -1.05 24.23
C PHE A 178 18.68 -0.95 24.08
N TYR A 179 19.18 -0.60 22.88
CA TYR A 179 20.63 -0.48 22.65
C TYR A 179 21.27 0.76 23.27
N MET A 180 20.48 1.81 23.56
CA MET A 180 21.00 3.01 24.24
C MET A 180 21.12 2.83 25.76
N ASN A 181 20.22 2.08 26.41
CA ASN A 181 20.11 2.10 27.89
C ASN A 181 19.96 0.72 28.56
N ASP A 182 19.42 -0.29 27.89
CA ASP A 182 19.13 -1.61 28.51
C ASP A 182 20.21 -2.67 28.23
N VAL A 183 20.98 -2.55 27.14
CA VAL A 183 22.02 -3.55 26.81
C VAL A 183 23.25 -3.38 27.69
N SER A 184 23.34 -4.21 28.73
CA SER A 184 24.58 -4.47 29.45
C SER A 184 25.55 -5.31 28.60
N TRP A 185 26.50 -4.64 27.94
CA TRP A 185 27.59 -5.32 27.19
C TRP A 185 28.68 -5.93 28.07
N THR A 186 28.82 -5.49 29.33
CA THR A 186 29.95 -5.82 30.22
C THR A 186 29.65 -5.86 31.72
N ARG A 187 28.69 -5.10 32.27
CA ARG A 187 28.30 -5.13 33.71
C ARG A 187 26.82 -4.76 33.92
N PRO A 188 26.06 -5.49 34.76
CA PRO A 188 24.63 -5.26 34.96
C PRO A 188 24.34 -4.24 36.08
N THR A 189 24.80 -2.99 35.91
CA THR A 189 24.55 -1.92 36.90
C THR A 189 24.26 -0.60 36.20
N GLU A 190 23.28 0.14 36.74
CA GLU A 190 22.82 1.47 36.32
C GLU A 190 21.97 1.52 35.04
N LYS A 191 20.65 1.28 35.22
CA LYS A 191 19.62 1.78 34.30
C LYS A 191 19.67 3.30 34.27
N HIS A 192 20.24 3.91 33.23
CA HIS A 192 20.29 5.37 33.08
C HIS A 192 19.78 5.77 31.71
N GLY A 193 18.64 6.49 31.67
CA GLY A 193 18.02 6.91 30.41
C GLY A 193 16.62 7.49 30.58
N VAL A 194 16.52 8.78 30.94
CA VAL A 194 15.23 9.50 31.10
C VAL A 194 14.36 9.43 29.84
N PHE A 195 14.95 9.26 28.65
CA PHE A 195 14.22 9.12 27.39
C PHE A 195 13.53 7.76 27.20
N CYS A 196 13.87 6.74 27.99
CA CYS A 196 13.45 5.36 27.78
C CYS A 196 12.82 4.71 29.00
N SER A 197 12.37 5.50 29.99
CA SER A 197 11.59 5.03 31.13
C SER A 197 10.20 5.70 31.18
N ASP A 198 9.30 5.09 31.95
CA ASP A 198 8.06 5.71 32.41
C ASP A 198 7.23 6.35 31.27
N TRP A 199 6.86 7.62 31.42
CA TRP A 199 5.99 8.34 30.49
C TRP A 199 6.66 8.70 29.16
N SER A 200 7.97 8.89 29.12
CA SER A 200 8.66 9.27 27.88
C SER A 200 8.63 8.12 26.86
N GLN A 201 8.77 6.88 27.33
CA GLN A 201 8.67 5.67 26.52
C GLN A 201 7.29 5.60 25.84
N PHE A 202 6.21 5.79 26.61
CA PHE A 202 4.85 5.75 26.05
C PHE A 202 4.61 6.85 25.02
N LEU A 203 5.07 8.07 25.28
CA LEU A 203 4.95 9.20 24.36
C LEU A 203 5.72 8.96 23.05
N LEU A 204 7.00 8.60 23.13
CA LEU A 204 7.83 8.32 21.96
C LEU A 204 7.24 7.18 21.13
N GLN A 205 6.84 6.09 21.77
CA GLN A 205 6.26 4.95 21.06
C GLN A 205 4.95 5.31 20.35
N THR A 206 4.14 6.20 20.94
CA THR A 206 2.96 6.78 20.30
C THR A 206 3.32 7.69 19.12
N ILE A 207 4.36 8.51 19.23
CA ILE A 207 4.86 9.34 18.10
C ILE A 207 5.27 8.44 16.94
N PHE A 208 6.04 7.38 17.20
CA PHE A 208 6.54 6.51 16.13
C PHE A 208 5.41 5.74 15.42
N ILE A 209 4.49 5.09 16.15
CA ILE A 209 3.35 4.37 15.52
C ILE A 209 2.41 5.31 14.75
N LEU A 210 2.38 6.61 15.09
CA LEU A 210 1.63 7.64 14.35
C LEU A 210 2.25 8.02 13.00
N LEU A 211 3.57 7.84 12.82
CA LEU A 211 4.30 8.35 11.64
C LEU A 211 3.70 7.90 10.29
N PRO A 212 3.39 6.60 10.05
CA PRO A 212 2.75 6.17 8.80
C PRO A 212 1.41 6.87 8.52
N SER A 213 0.58 7.03 9.55
CA SER A 213 -0.72 7.72 9.43
C SER A 213 -0.55 9.21 9.16
N TRP A 214 0.46 9.85 9.77
CA TRP A 214 0.81 11.23 9.51
C TRP A 214 1.29 11.43 8.06
N PHE A 215 2.19 10.59 7.55
CA PHE A 215 2.66 10.70 6.16
C PHE A 215 1.50 10.59 5.17
N ARG A 216 0.56 9.65 5.39
CA ARG A 216 -0.63 9.52 4.53
C ARG A 216 -1.58 10.70 4.65
N PHE A 217 -1.82 11.22 5.85
CA PHE A 217 -2.59 12.44 6.04
C PHE A 217 -1.97 13.61 5.26
N ALA A 218 -0.66 13.85 5.41
CA ALA A 218 0.06 14.90 4.70
C ALA A 218 0.00 14.73 3.17
N GLN A 219 0.14 13.50 2.66
CA GLN A 219 -0.04 13.18 1.24
C GLN A 219 -1.45 13.49 0.73
N CYS A 220 -2.49 13.20 1.51
CA CYS A 220 -3.88 13.48 1.14
C CYS A 220 -4.15 15.00 1.08
N ILE A 221 -3.68 15.76 2.07
CA ILE A 221 -3.74 17.23 2.06
C ILE A 221 -2.95 17.80 0.86
N ARG A 222 -1.78 17.23 0.55
CA ARG A 222 -0.99 17.63 -0.61
C ARG A 222 -1.73 17.40 -1.93
N ARG A 223 -2.35 16.23 -2.13
CA ARG A 223 -3.15 15.96 -3.33
C ARG A 223 -4.35 16.92 -3.44
N TYR A 224 -5.05 17.20 -2.34
CA TYR A 224 -6.11 18.22 -2.34
C TYR A 224 -5.59 19.60 -2.73
N ARG A 225 -4.42 20.01 -2.23
CA ARG A 225 -3.83 21.32 -2.56
C ARG A 225 -3.51 21.45 -4.05
N ASP A 226 -3.01 20.38 -4.67
CA ASP A 226 -2.57 20.38 -6.06
C ASP A 226 -3.75 20.23 -7.05
N THR A 227 -4.78 19.42 -6.75
CA THR A 227 -5.93 19.20 -7.67
C THR A 227 -7.18 20.01 -7.34
N LYS A 228 -7.28 20.60 -6.15
CA LYS A 228 -8.49 21.21 -5.54
C LYS A 228 -9.70 20.28 -5.37
N ALA A 229 -9.59 19.00 -5.74
CA ALA A 229 -10.68 18.04 -5.63
C ALA A 229 -10.90 17.60 -4.18
N LYS A 230 -11.98 18.08 -3.54
CA LYS A 230 -12.33 17.73 -2.14
C LYS A 230 -12.48 16.21 -1.96
N PHE A 231 -13.15 15.55 -2.89
CA PHE A 231 -13.22 14.09 -2.98
C PHE A 231 -12.30 13.61 -4.12
N PRO A 232 -11.54 12.51 -3.95
CA PRO A 232 -11.45 11.67 -2.75
C PRO A 232 -10.50 12.21 -1.66
N HIS A 233 -9.76 13.29 -1.91
CA HIS A 233 -8.56 13.63 -1.12
C HIS A 233 -8.82 14.00 0.35
N LEU A 234 -9.77 14.88 0.66
CA LEU A 234 -10.08 15.26 2.04
C LEU A 234 -10.79 14.14 2.81
N ALA A 235 -11.62 13.35 2.13
CA ALA A 235 -12.20 12.15 2.72
C ALA A 235 -11.09 11.16 3.15
N ASN A 236 -10.12 10.90 2.26
CA ASN A 236 -8.99 10.05 2.58
C ASN A 236 -8.12 10.63 3.71
N ALA A 237 -7.92 11.95 3.76
CA ALA A 237 -7.26 12.60 4.89
C ALA A 237 -8.00 12.31 6.22
N GLY A 238 -9.34 12.40 6.23
CA GLY A 238 -10.18 12.03 7.37
C GLY A 238 -10.00 10.58 7.84
N LYS A 239 -9.78 9.64 6.91
CA LYS A 239 -9.50 8.21 7.21
C LYS A 239 -8.19 8.02 7.98
N TYR A 240 -7.16 8.81 7.67
CA TYR A 240 -5.90 8.76 8.43
C TYR A 240 -6.00 9.57 9.72
N ALA A 241 -6.73 10.69 9.75
CA ALA A 241 -7.01 11.44 10.98
C ALA A 241 -7.78 10.61 12.04
N SER A 242 -8.74 9.76 11.63
CA SER A 242 -9.39 8.83 12.56
C SER A 242 -8.43 7.76 13.09
N THR A 243 -7.36 7.42 12.36
CA THR A 243 -6.29 6.53 12.85
C THR A 243 -5.40 7.23 13.88
N VAL A 244 -5.09 8.52 13.66
CA VAL A 244 -4.37 9.34 14.64
C VAL A 244 -5.15 9.40 15.96
N LEU A 245 -6.48 9.60 15.90
CA LEU A 245 -7.34 9.60 17.09
C LEU A 245 -7.29 8.27 17.85
N VAL A 246 -7.31 7.12 17.16
CA VAL A 246 -7.17 5.79 17.79
C VAL A 246 -5.84 5.64 18.52
N ALA A 247 -4.73 6.07 17.92
CA ALA A 247 -3.41 5.95 18.55
C ALA A 247 -3.27 6.88 19.76
N VAL A 248 -3.83 8.10 19.71
CA VAL A 248 -3.86 9.04 20.85
C VAL A 248 -4.74 8.53 21.99
N THR A 249 -5.95 8.07 21.72
CA THR A 249 -6.82 7.50 22.78
C THR A 249 -6.24 6.20 23.35
N ASN A 250 -5.60 5.38 22.54
CA ASN A 250 -4.84 4.21 23.01
C ASN A 250 -3.67 4.62 23.92
N ALA A 251 -2.94 5.69 23.58
CA ALA A 251 -1.86 6.21 24.41
C ALA A 251 -2.37 6.64 25.79
N LEU A 252 -3.44 7.44 25.84
CA LEU A 252 -4.09 7.88 27.06
C LEU A 252 -4.62 6.69 27.90
N ARG A 253 -5.21 5.68 27.24
CA ARG A 253 -5.67 4.43 27.88
C ARG A 253 -4.54 3.65 28.56
N ARG A 254 -3.36 3.58 27.95
CA ARG A 254 -2.16 2.95 28.54
C ARG A 254 -1.58 3.81 29.67
N ALA A 255 -1.46 5.11 29.43
CA ALA A 255 -0.99 6.09 30.41
C ALA A 255 -1.76 6.02 31.74
N ALA A 256 -3.09 5.99 31.68
CA ALA A 256 -3.95 5.92 32.86
C ALA A 256 -4.03 4.51 33.50
N ILE A 257 -3.30 3.49 33.01
CA ILE A 257 -3.52 2.11 33.47
C ILE A 257 -3.17 1.89 34.95
N VAL A 258 -2.23 2.66 35.49
CA VAL A 258 -1.80 2.57 36.90
C VAL A 258 -2.91 3.07 37.83
N GLU A 259 -3.53 4.21 37.50
CA GLU A 259 -4.64 4.81 38.26
C GLU A 259 -5.88 3.90 38.29
N TYR A 260 -6.18 3.25 37.17
CA TYR A 260 -7.35 2.37 37.01
C TYR A 260 -7.02 0.87 37.17
N GLN A 261 -5.87 0.50 37.72
CA GLN A 261 -5.40 -0.90 37.72
C GLN A 261 -6.38 -1.88 38.39
N SER A 262 -6.97 -1.48 39.53
CA SER A 262 -7.96 -2.27 40.28
C SER A 262 -9.39 -2.19 39.72
N ARG A 263 -9.66 -1.21 38.86
CA ARG A 263 -10.99 -0.93 38.28
C ARG A 263 -10.85 -0.63 36.79
N ARG A 264 -10.29 -1.57 36.02
CA ARG A 264 -9.96 -1.37 34.58
C ARG A 264 -11.15 -0.91 33.74
N ALA A 265 -12.35 -1.36 34.06
CA ALA A 265 -13.58 -0.93 33.38
C ALA A 265 -13.96 0.55 33.65
N ALA A 266 -13.50 1.16 34.75
CA ALA A 266 -13.78 2.56 35.06
C ALA A 266 -12.86 3.55 34.33
N ASN A 267 -11.89 3.08 33.53
CA ASN A 267 -10.99 3.93 32.76
C ASN A 267 -11.74 4.59 31.59
N PRO A 268 -11.96 5.93 31.60
CA PRO A 268 -12.74 6.60 30.56
C PRO A 268 -12.07 6.54 29.18
N PHE A 269 -10.73 6.50 29.14
CA PHE A 269 -9.97 6.41 27.89
C PHE A 269 -10.11 5.04 27.20
N LEU A 270 -10.53 3.99 27.92
CA LEU A 270 -10.91 2.72 27.30
C LEU A 270 -12.07 2.94 26.32
N TYR A 271 -13.15 3.58 26.76
CA TYR A 271 -14.34 3.80 25.92
C TYR A 271 -14.06 4.73 24.75
N LEU A 272 -13.26 5.79 24.95
CA LEU A 272 -12.79 6.65 23.86
C LEU A 272 -11.97 5.88 22.82
N TRP A 273 -11.11 4.97 23.26
CA TRP A 273 -10.35 4.09 22.37
C TRP A 273 -11.25 3.08 21.64
N LEU A 274 -12.24 2.47 22.30
CA LEU A 274 -13.20 1.56 21.67
C LEU A 274 -14.01 2.25 20.57
N ILE A 275 -14.59 3.42 20.87
CA ILE A 275 -15.43 4.18 19.93
C ILE A 275 -14.59 4.66 18.73
N SER A 276 -13.41 5.24 18.97
CA SER A 276 -12.53 5.67 17.88
C SER A 276 -12.03 4.50 17.04
N SER A 277 -11.74 3.34 17.65
CA SER A 277 -11.31 2.13 16.92
C SER A 277 -12.42 1.57 16.04
N LEU A 278 -13.66 1.52 16.55
CA LEU A 278 -14.84 1.12 15.76
C LEU A 278 -15.05 2.04 14.56
N ILE A 279 -15.05 3.37 14.76
CA ILE A 279 -15.21 4.36 13.69
C ILE A 279 -14.08 4.25 12.65
N SER A 280 -12.82 4.18 13.11
CA SER A 280 -11.64 4.09 12.23
C SER A 280 -11.63 2.79 11.41
N SER A 281 -11.91 1.64 12.05
CA SER A 281 -12.01 0.35 11.36
C SER A 281 -13.14 0.33 10.33
N THR A 282 -14.32 0.83 10.70
CA THR A 282 -15.49 0.90 9.80
C THR A 282 -15.19 1.79 8.60
N TYR A 283 -14.57 2.95 8.82
CA TYR A 283 -14.24 3.88 7.75
C TYR A 283 -13.20 3.28 6.79
N LYS A 284 -12.14 2.65 7.33
CA LYS A 284 -11.15 1.93 6.51
C LYS A 284 -11.78 0.80 5.70
N LEU A 285 -12.65 -0.01 6.31
CA LEU A 285 -13.35 -1.11 5.63
C LEU A 285 -14.18 -0.62 4.44
N ILE A 286 -14.99 0.42 4.64
CA ILE A 286 -15.79 1.03 3.58
C ILE A 286 -14.89 1.62 2.49
N TRP A 287 -13.76 2.22 2.88
CA TRP A 287 -12.78 2.77 1.94
C TRP A 287 -12.12 1.68 1.09
N ASP A 288 -11.65 0.59 1.71
CA ASP A 288 -11.03 -0.55 1.01
C ASP A 288 -11.98 -1.06 -0.08
N PHE A 289 -13.25 -1.29 0.27
CA PHE A 289 -14.23 -1.85 -0.64
C PHE A 289 -14.67 -0.91 -1.75
N LYS A 290 -15.05 0.34 -1.42
CA LYS A 290 -15.60 1.27 -2.42
C LYS A 290 -14.55 2.02 -3.23
N MET A 291 -13.44 2.38 -2.59
CA MET A 291 -12.44 3.28 -3.21
C MET A 291 -11.22 2.52 -3.72
N ASP A 292 -10.66 1.62 -2.89
CA ASP A 292 -9.42 0.94 -3.26
C ASP A 292 -9.68 -0.26 -4.16
N TYR A 293 -10.70 -1.09 -3.88
CA TYR A 293 -11.09 -2.26 -4.68
C TYR A 293 -12.12 -1.92 -5.79
N GLY A 294 -12.86 -0.82 -5.64
CA GLY A 294 -13.89 -0.41 -6.60
C GLY A 294 -15.09 -1.36 -6.67
N LEU A 295 -15.50 -1.95 -5.55
CA LEU A 295 -16.63 -2.89 -5.45
C LEU A 295 -17.93 -2.18 -5.04
N PHE A 296 -19.05 -2.92 -5.08
CA PHE A 296 -20.41 -2.42 -4.84
C PHE A 296 -20.86 -1.36 -5.84
N ASP A 297 -20.46 -1.51 -7.11
CA ASP A 297 -20.98 -0.70 -8.21
C ASP A 297 -22.46 -1.06 -8.46
N LYS A 298 -23.26 -0.05 -8.79
CA LYS A 298 -24.66 -0.22 -9.24
C LYS A 298 -24.74 -0.92 -10.59
N ASN A 299 -23.71 -0.75 -11.42
CA ASN A 299 -23.65 -1.29 -12.79
C ASN A 299 -23.02 -2.70 -12.86
N ALA A 300 -22.87 -3.40 -11.73
CA ALA A 300 -22.10 -4.65 -11.65
C ALA A 300 -22.64 -5.86 -12.45
N GLY A 301 -23.80 -5.74 -13.10
CA GLY A 301 -24.36 -6.80 -13.97
C GLY A 301 -24.46 -8.16 -13.29
N GLU A 302 -23.85 -9.19 -13.88
CA GLU A 302 -23.79 -10.55 -13.34
C GLU A 302 -22.81 -10.72 -12.15
N ASN A 303 -22.04 -9.69 -11.80
CA ASN A 303 -21.04 -9.70 -10.73
C ASN A 303 -21.61 -9.09 -9.45
N LYS A 304 -22.64 -9.73 -8.88
CA LYS A 304 -23.38 -9.25 -7.70
C LYS A 304 -22.45 -8.75 -6.57
N TYR A 305 -22.64 -7.49 -6.15
CA TYR A 305 -21.83 -6.77 -5.14
C TYR A 305 -20.37 -6.45 -5.52
N LEU A 306 -19.91 -6.82 -6.72
CA LEU A 306 -18.59 -6.46 -7.22
C LEU A 306 -18.70 -5.24 -8.15
N ARG A 307 -18.08 -5.30 -9.32
CA ARG A 307 -18.12 -4.31 -10.40
C ARG A 307 -18.22 -5.02 -11.74
N GLU A 308 -18.55 -4.29 -12.80
CA GLU A 308 -18.81 -4.86 -14.13
C GLU A 308 -17.61 -5.67 -14.66
N GLN A 309 -16.41 -5.09 -14.64
CA GLN A 309 -15.20 -5.70 -15.19
C GLN A 309 -14.30 -6.30 -14.08
N ILE A 310 -13.94 -7.56 -14.24
CA ILE A 310 -13.05 -8.32 -13.35
C ILE A 310 -11.96 -9.01 -14.17
N ILE A 311 -10.72 -9.00 -13.68
CA ILE A 311 -9.54 -9.57 -14.35
C ILE A 311 -9.20 -10.94 -13.75
N TYR A 312 -9.35 -11.11 -12.43
CA TYR A 312 -9.09 -12.40 -11.79
C TYR A 312 -10.24 -13.38 -12.09
N SER A 313 -9.88 -14.53 -12.66
CA SER A 313 -10.80 -15.49 -13.30
C SER A 313 -11.91 -16.06 -12.41
N SER A 314 -11.74 -16.06 -11.08
CA SER A 314 -12.73 -16.59 -10.15
C SER A 314 -13.31 -15.50 -9.25
N LYS A 315 -14.65 -15.35 -9.30
CA LYS A 315 -15.42 -14.48 -8.40
C LYS A 315 -15.18 -14.83 -6.92
N ALA A 316 -14.79 -16.06 -6.60
CA ALA A 316 -14.49 -16.51 -5.24
C ALA A 316 -13.36 -15.71 -4.58
N TYR A 317 -12.34 -15.28 -5.34
CA TYR A 317 -11.22 -14.51 -4.78
C TYR A 317 -11.69 -13.18 -4.17
N TYR A 318 -12.65 -12.51 -4.82
CA TYR A 318 -13.23 -11.25 -4.35
C TYR A 318 -14.05 -11.45 -3.07
N TYR A 319 -14.92 -12.48 -3.02
CA TYR A 319 -15.73 -12.74 -1.83
C TYR A 319 -14.89 -13.20 -0.63
N VAL A 320 -13.83 -13.99 -0.86
CA VAL A 320 -12.85 -14.34 0.18
C VAL A 320 -12.13 -13.08 0.68
N ALA A 321 -11.69 -12.19 -0.20
CA ALA A 321 -11.04 -10.92 0.19
C ALA A 321 -11.98 -9.95 0.91
N ILE A 322 -13.29 -9.97 0.64
CA ILE A 322 -14.29 -9.23 1.42
C ILE A 322 -14.36 -9.78 2.85
N ILE A 323 -14.51 -11.10 3.01
CA ILE A 323 -14.62 -11.74 4.33
C ILE A 323 -13.32 -11.55 5.14
N GLU A 324 -12.18 -11.80 4.51
CA GLU A 324 -10.84 -11.65 5.10
C GLU A 324 -10.60 -10.22 5.60
N ASN A 325 -10.87 -9.21 4.76
CA ASN A 325 -10.64 -7.82 5.14
C ASN A 325 -11.62 -7.37 6.24
N ILE A 326 -12.85 -7.91 6.33
CA ILE A 326 -13.74 -7.69 7.49
C ILE A 326 -13.10 -8.25 8.76
N VAL A 327 -12.73 -9.54 8.77
CA VAL A 327 -12.21 -10.23 9.96
C VAL A 327 -10.94 -9.55 10.47
N PHE A 328 -9.98 -9.27 9.59
CA PHE A 328 -8.72 -8.66 10.01
C PHE A 328 -8.84 -7.18 10.36
N ARG A 329 -9.79 -6.42 9.79
CA ARG A 329 -10.02 -5.01 10.15
C ARG A 329 -10.60 -4.83 11.57
N TYR A 330 -11.22 -5.87 12.13
CA TYR A 330 -11.73 -5.91 13.51
C TYR A 330 -10.92 -6.79 14.48
N ILE A 331 -9.78 -7.34 14.05
CA ILE A 331 -8.96 -8.22 14.90
C ILE A 331 -8.50 -7.58 16.21
N TRP A 332 -8.44 -6.24 16.25
CA TRP A 332 -8.10 -5.46 17.44
C TRP A 332 -9.05 -5.69 18.62
N ILE A 333 -10.25 -6.23 18.41
CA ILE A 333 -11.20 -6.63 19.47
C ILE A 333 -10.55 -7.60 20.47
N ILE A 334 -9.60 -8.44 20.03
CA ILE A 334 -8.83 -9.34 20.90
C ILE A 334 -8.04 -8.56 21.97
N ASN A 335 -7.59 -7.32 21.69
CA ASN A 335 -6.93 -6.48 22.70
C ASN A 335 -7.86 -6.09 23.86
N ILE A 336 -9.19 -6.15 23.68
CA ILE A 336 -10.15 -5.93 24.77
C ILE A 336 -10.05 -7.09 25.77
N PHE A 337 -9.98 -8.33 25.28
CA PHE A 337 -9.77 -9.52 26.13
C PHE A 337 -8.44 -9.43 26.87
N LEU A 338 -7.34 -9.15 26.17
CA LEU A 338 -6.00 -8.95 26.76
C LEU A 338 -5.96 -7.78 27.77
N TYR A 339 -6.86 -6.81 27.66
CA TYR A 339 -6.95 -5.69 28.59
C TYR A 339 -7.61 -6.07 29.92
N PHE A 340 -8.59 -6.98 29.91
CA PHE A 340 -9.28 -7.40 31.13
C PHE A 340 -8.63 -8.60 31.81
N ASP A 341 -8.05 -9.54 31.05
CA ASP A 341 -7.37 -10.72 31.59
C ASP A 341 -5.87 -10.46 31.84
N THR A 342 -5.45 -10.46 33.10
CA THR A 342 -4.05 -10.32 33.51
C THR A 342 -3.17 -11.51 33.11
N SER A 343 -3.72 -12.72 33.04
CA SER A 343 -2.97 -13.90 32.62
C SER A 343 -2.73 -13.92 31.11
N ALA A 344 -3.73 -13.49 30.34
CA ALA A 344 -3.60 -13.35 28.88
C ALA A 344 -2.60 -12.26 28.48
N ALA A 345 -2.40 -11.23 29.32
CA ALA A 345 -1.44 -10.15 29.06
C ALA A 345 0.01 -10.65 28.89
N GLU A 346 0.39 -11.80 29.45
CA GLU A 346 1.70 -12.39 29.23
C GLU A 346 1.97 -12.73 27.75
N TYR A 347 0.92 -13.01 26.97
CA TYR A 347 0.99 -13.36 25.55
C TYR A 347 0.89 -12.15 24.61
N ALA A 348 0.70 -10.94 25.14
CA ALA A 348 0.42 -9.74 24.34
C ALA A 348 1.51 -9.45 23.27
N ASP A 349 2.78 -9.72 23.55
CA ASP A 349 3.89 -9.51 22.60
C ASP A 349 3.80 -10.45 21.39
N ILE A 350 3.36 -11.69 21.62
CA ILE A 350 3.17 -12.73 20.60
C ILE A 350 1.91 -12.43 19.79
N VAL A 351 0.81 -12.03 20.45
CA VAL A 351 -0.42 -11.61 19.77
C VAL A 351 -0.16 -10.37 18.90
N GLY A 352 0.59 -9.38 19.40
CA GLY A 352 1.00 -8.20 18.63
C GLY A 352 1.85 -8.56 17.41
N PHE A 353 2.80 -9.50 17.54
CA PHE A 353 3.55 -10.00 16.39
C PHE A 353 2.63 -10.68 15.35
N SER A 354 1.69 -11.52 15.80
CA SER A 354 0.70 -12.17 14.93
C SER A 354 -0.16 -11.15 14.19
N PHE A 355 -0.56 -10.05 14.82
CA PHE A 355 -1.30 -8.97 14.15
C PHE A 355 -0.45 -8.26 13.08
N GLY A 356 0.85 -8.06 13.32
CA GLY A 356 1.77 -7.54 12.30
C GLY A 356 1.85 -8.45 11.07
N VAL A 357 1.94 -9.77 11.26
CA VAL A 357 1.93 -10.75 10.15
C VAL A 357 0.59 -10.71 9.40
N ILE A 358 -0.53 -10.65 10.13
CA ILE A 358 -1.88 -10.60 9.56
C ILE A 358 -2.12 -9.31 8.76
N GLU A 359 -1.71 -8.14 9.27
CA GLU A 359 -1.87 -6.87 8.56
C GLU A 359 -0.99 -6.79 7.29
N ILE A 360 0.20 -7.40 7.29
CA ILE A 360 1.02 -7.58 6.09
C ILE A 360 0.34 -8.52 5.07
N PHE A 361 -0.27 -9.62 5.53
CA PHE A 361 -1.01 -10.53 4.64
C PHE A 361 -2.27 -9.88 4.06
N ARG A 362 -3.00 -9.10 4.87
CA ARG A 362 -4.14 -8.28 4.43
C ARG A 362 -3.73 -7.23 3.41
N ARG A 363 -2.56 -6.61 3.59
CA ARG A 363 -1.98 -5.68 2.59
C ARG A 363 -1.57 -6.41 1.31
N PHE A 364 -1.04 -7.63 1.41
CA PHE A 364 -0.71 -8.48 0.27
C PHE A 364 -1.95 -8.79 -0.57
N ILE A 365 -3.09 -9.10 0.04
CA ILE A 365 -4.38 -9.27 -0.65
C ILE A 365 -4.88 -7.94 -1.24
N TRP A 366 -4.85 -6.85 -0.46
CA TRP A 366 -5.27 -5.52 -0.92
C TRP A 366 -4.49 -5.03 -2.15
N ASN A 367 -3.22 -5.37 -2.25
CA ASN A 367 -2.35 -5.01 -3.39
C ASN A 367 -2.85 -5.58 -4.72
N PHE A 368 -3.43 -6.79 -4.75
CA PHE A 368 -4.03 -7.36 -5.96
C PHE A 368 -5.24 -6.56 -6.44
N PHE A 369 -6.22 -6.30 -5.57
CA PHE A 369 -7.45 -5.61 -5.94
C PHE A 369 -7.24 -4.11 -6.17
N ARG A 370 -6.30 -3.47 -5.46
CA ARG A 370 -5.98 -2.05 -5.66
C ARG A 370 -5.38 -1.79 -7.04
N LEU A 371 -4.42 -2.59 -7.48
CA LEU A 371 -3.79 -2.42 -8.79
C LEU A 371 -4.71 -2.84 -9.93
N GLU A 372 -5.56 -3.85 -9.71
CA GLU A 372 -6.59 -4.23 -10.66
C GLU A 372 -7.60 -3.10 -10.89
N ASN A 373 -8.09 -2.47 -9.82
CA ASN A 373 -8.95 -1.28 -9.90
C ASN A 373 -8.24 -0.11 -10.59
N GLU A 374 -6.97 0.18 -10.27
CA GLU A 374 -6.20 1.22 -10.96
C GLU A 374 -6.01 0.91 -12.46
N HIS A 375 -5.80 -0.35 -12.83
CA HIS A 375 -5.67 -0.77 -14.22
C HIS A 375 -6.96 -0.52 -15.01
N LEU A 376 -8.11 -0.96 -14.46
CA LEU A 376 -9.42 -0.78 -15.10
C LEU A 376 -9.79 0.70 -15.25
N ASN A 377 -9.51 1.53 -14.24
CA ASN A 377 -9.69 2.98 -14.34
C ASN A 377 -8.79 3.59 -15.44
N ASN A 378 -7.55 3.14 -15.59
CA ASN A 378 -6.68 3.57 -16.69
C ASN A 378 -7.14 3.07 -18.07
N CYS A 379 -7.78 1.90 -18.17
CA CYS A 379 -8.44 1.48 -19.42
C CYS A 379 -9.65 2.37 -19.76
N GLY A 380 -10.51 2.68 -18.79
CA GLY A 380 -11.69 3.53 -18.99
C GLY A 380 -11.34 4.94 -19.42
N GLU A 381 -10.22 5.48 -18.92
CA GLU A 381 -9.64 6.77 -19.31
C GLU A 381 -8.76 6.70 -20.58
N PHE A 382 -8.77 5.56 -21.30
CA PHE A 382 -7.97 5.30 -22.52
C PHE A 382 -6.44 5.46 -22.36
N ARG A 383 -5.91 5.41 -21.13
CA ARG A 383 -4.47 5.48 -20.83
C ARG A 383 -3.77 4.13 -20.95
N ALA A 384 -4.55 3.04 -20.95
CA ALA A 384 -4.10 1.68 -21.17
C ALA A 384 -5.06 0.94 -22.11
N VAL A 385 -4.58 -0.12 -22.77
CA VAL A 385 -5.42 -1.06 -23.52
C VAL A 385 -5.64 -2.28 -22.64
N CYS A 386 -6.89 -2.66 -22.39
CA CYS A 386 -7.23 -3.77 -21.50
C CYS A 386 -6.94 -5.16 -22.11
N ASP A 387 -6.92 -5.28 -23.44
CA ASP A 387 -6.53 -6.51 -24.15
C ASP A 387 -5.30 -6.28 -25.05
N ILE A 388 -4.14 -6.83 -24.66
CA ILE A 388 -2.99 -6.94 -25.55
C ILE A 388 -3.12 -8.23 -26.36
N SER A 389 -3.97 -8.22 -27.38
CA SER A 389 -3.99 -9.27 -28.39
C SER A 389 -2.75 -9.13 -29.28
N ILE A 390 -1.63 -9.73 -28.83
CA ILE A 390 -0.48 -9.95 -29.72
C ILE A 390 -0.97 -10.94 -30.79
N GLN A 391 -1.39 -10.41 -31.94
CA GLN A 391 -1.45 -11.19 -33.16
C GLN A 391 -0.04 -11.75 -33.37
N LYS A 392 0.13 -13.04 -33.06
CA LYS A 392 1.30 -13.78 -33.56
C LYS A 392 1.29 -13.55 -35.05
N THR A 393 2.32 -12.88 -35.57
CA THR A 393 2.52 -12.78 -37.01
C THR A 393 2.61 -14.19 -37.53
N VAL A 394 1.51 -14.70 -38.08
CA VAL A 394 1.54 -15.92 -38.85
C VAL A 394 2.38 -15.55 -40.04
N THR A 395 3.63 -16.00 -40.04
CA THR A 395 4.49 -15.94 -41.20
C THR A 395 3.86 -16.84 -42.24
N VAL A 396 2.88 -16.30 -42.97
CA VAL A 396 2.36 -16.90 -44.20
C VAL A 396 3.54 -16.89 -45.15
N ALA A 397 4.27 -18.00 -45.16
CA ALA A 397 5.33 -18.22 -46.12
C ALA A 397 4.72 -18.03 -47.50
N SER A 398 5.16 -16.98 -48.20
CA SER A 398 4.61 -16.62 -49.51
C SER A 398 5.01 -17.67 -50.54
N GLY A 399 4.23 -18.74 -50.62
CA GLY A 399 4.29 -19.77 -51.66
C GLY A 399 3.70 -19.30 -53.00
N TYR A 400 3.96 -18.04 -53.39
CA TYR A 400 3.47 -17.42 -54.63
C TYR A 400 4.63 -16.89 -55.46
N SER A 401 5.56 -17.78 -55.84
CA SER A 401 6.71 -17.45 -56.69
C SER A 401 7.16 -18.60 -57.62
N THR A 402 6.23 -19.37 -58.19
CA THR A 402 6.59 -20.40 -59.21
C THR A 402 5.51 -20.77 -60.23
N ARG A 403 4.56 -19.88 -60.59
CA ARG A 403 3.52 -20.21 -61.59
C ARG A 403 3.16 -19.11 -62.60
N LEU A 404 4.11 -18.23 -62.94
CA LEU A 404 3.97 -17.24 -64.02
C LEU A 404 4.94 -17.46 -65.19
N GLU A 405 5.60 -18.62 -65.27
CA GLU A 405 6.57 -18.94 -66.33
C GLU A 405 6.18 -20.19 -67.14
N ARG A 406 4.87 -20.44 -67.27
CA ARG A 406 4.33 -21.51 -68.14
C ARG A 406 2.99 -21.14 -68.80
N LEU A 407 2.92 -19.90 -69.29
CA LEU A 407 1.84 -19.36 -70.14
C LEU A 407 2.35 -18.87 -71.51
N GLY A 408 3.43 -19.50 -72.00
CA GLY A 408 3.81 -19.47 -73.41
C GLY A 408 3.72 -20.88 -73.98
N THR A 409 3.18 -21.03 -75.19
CA THR A 409 3.00 -22.30 -75.93
C THR A 409 1.99 -23.29 -75.32
N ILE A 410 0.75 -23.27 -75.81
CA ILE A 410 0.27 -24.20 -76.86
C ILE A 410 -1.13 -23.77 -77.30
N SER A 411 -1.34 -23.75 -78.62
CA SER A 411 -2.58 -23.39 -79.31
C SER A 411 -3.47 -24.60 -79.62
N ASN A 412 -4.77 -24.36 -79.68
CA ASN A 412 -5.81 -25.16 -80.38
C ASN A 412 -6.01 -26.63 -79.95
N LEU A 413 -7.22 -26.94 -79.47
CA LEU A 413 -8.21 -27.74 -80.21
C LEU A 413 -9.56 -27.73 -79.45
N GLY A 414 -10.62 -28.16 -80.14
CA GLY A 414 -11.99 -27.89 -79.72
C GLY A 414 -12.64 -28.91 -78.77
N ASP A 415 -13.80 -28.46 -78.30
CA ASP A 415 -15.05 -29.21 -78.15
C ASP A 415 -15.51 -29.78 -76.78
N GLU A 416 -16.77 -29.43 -76.50
CA GLU A 416 -17.83 -30.08 -75.71
C GLU A 416 -17.69 -30.61 -74.24
N ARG A 417 -18.81 -30.38 -73.52
CA ARG A 417 -19.38 -31.12 -72.35
C ARG A 417 -18.95 -30.80 -70.91
N ASN A 418 -19.96 -30.30 -70.17
CA ASN A 418 -20.21 -30.53 -68.72
C ASN A 418 -20.43 -32.05 -68.45
N PRO A 419 -20.43 -32.60 -67.20
CA PRO A 419 -20.32 -31.93 -65.89
C PRO A 419 -19.46 -32.66 -64.82
N LYS A 420 -19.28 -32.05 -63.62
CA LYS A 420 -19.67 -32.64 -62.31
C LYS A 420 -19.31 -31.78 -61.08
N ARG A 421 -20.19 -31.85 -60.07
CA ARG A 421 -19.99 -31.31 -58.72
C ARG A 421 -18.88 -32.05 -57.97
N HIS A 422 -18.11 -31.33 -57.16
CA HIS A 422 -17.62 -31.84 -55.87
C HIS A 422 -17.97 -30.86 -54.76
N HIS A 423 -18.79 -31.31 -53.82
CA HIS A 423 -19.01 -30.63 -52.54
C HIS A 423 -17.80 -30.87 -51.65
N ILE A 424 -17.28 -29.81 -51.02
CA ILE A 424 -16.63 -29.92 -49.72
C ILE A 424 -17.38 -28.99 -48.78
N ILE A 425 -17.92 -29.58 -47.71
CA ILE A 425 -18.63 -28.88 -46.65
C ILE A 425 -17.65 -28.72 -45.48
N SER A 426 -17.42 -27.50 -45.02
CA SER A 426 -17.01 -27.25 -43.63
C SER A 426 -17.53 -25.90 -43.15
N THR A 427 -18.65 -25.96 -42.42
CA THR A 427 -18.94 -25.16 -41.20
C THR A 427 -18.46 -23.71 -41.16
N GLY A 428 -19.38 -22.76 -41.30
CA GLY A 428 -19.12 -21.36 -40.98
C GLY A 428 -19.51 -21.02 -39.53
N GLU A 429 -18.62 -20.30 -38.82
CA GLU A 429 -18.93 -19.65 -37.54
C GLU A 429 -17.99 -18.47 -37.23
N GLN A 430 -17.79 -17.52 -38.16
CA GLN A 430 -16.97 -16.30 -37.91
C GLN A 430 -17.46 -14.98 -38.54
N VAL A 431 -18.58 -14.95 -39.26
CA VAL A 431 -18.99 -13.74 -40.03
C VAL A 431 -19.85 -12.75 -39.22
N THR A 432 -20.52 -13.20 -38.14
CA THR A 432 -21.51 -12.40 -37.40
C THR A 432 -20.94 -11.33 -36.47
N THR A 433 -19.70 -11.47 -36.00
CA THR A 433 -19.10 -10.51 -35.04
C THR A 433 -18.71 -9.19 -35.72
N THR A 434 -18.19 -9.26 -36.94
CA THR A 434 -17.61 -8.11 -37.67
C THR A 434 -18.67 -7.11 -38.15
N GLU A 435 -19.84 -7.59 -38.59
CA GLU A 435 -20.97 -6.70 -38.91
C GLU A 435 -21.57 -6.02 -37.67
N LYS A 436 -21.61 -6.72 -36.53
CA LYS A 436 -22.14 -6.17 -35.28
C LYS A 436 -21.27 -5.02 -34.80
N PHE A 437 -19.94 -5.20 -34.83
CA PHE A 437 -18.97 -4.15 -34.53
C PHE A 437 -19.13 -2.93 -35.43
N ARG A 438 -19.21 -3.14 -36.76
CA ARG A 438 -19.34 -2.05 -37.74
C ARG A 438 -20.61 -1.21 -37.54
N LYS A 439 -21.74 -1.84 -37.16
CA LYS A 439 -22.99 -1.14 -36.86
C LYS A 439 -22.87 -0.29 -35.57
N THR A 440 -22.30 -0.84 -34.50
CA THR A 440 -22.08 -0.09 -33.24
C THR A 440 -21.15 1.11 -33.43
N THR A 441 -20.05 0.98 -34.18
CA THR A 441 -19.14 2.11 -34.46
C THR A 441 -19.83 3.24 -35.22
N ILE A 442 -20.66 2.93 -36.23
CA ILE A 442 -21.40 3.94 -37.01
C ILE A 442 -22.47 4.63 -36.15
N GLN A 443 -23.12 3.89 -35.24
CA GLN A 443 -24.16 4.43 -34.38
C GLN A 443 -23.57 5.38 -33.31
N ASN A 444 -22.44 5.02 -32.71
CA ASN A 444 -21.73 5.89 -31.75
C ASN A 444 -21.13 7.15 -32.43
N ALA A 445 -20.64 7.04 -33.67
CA ALA A 445 -20.16 8.18 -34.44
C ALA A 445 -21.28 9.20 -34.74
N LYS A 446 -22.51 8.75 -35.01
CA LYS A 446 -23.67 9.65 -35.17
C LYS A 446 -24.04 10.33 -33.85
N PHE A 447 -24.10 9.57 -32.74
CA PHE A 447 -24.46 10.11 -31.43
C PHE A 447 -23.48 11.20 -30.93
N ASN A 448 -22.18 11.05 -31.21
CA ASN A 448 -21.20 12.10 -30.87
C ASN A 448 -21.35 13.36 -31.73
N ASN A 449 -21.67 13.25 -33.02
CA ASN A 449 -21.90 14.42 -33.87
C ASN A 449 -23.15 15.22 -33.47
N GLU A 450 -24.21 14.55 -32.99
CA GLU A 450 -25.41 15.22 -32.48
C GLU A 450 -25.18 15.91 -31.13
N ASN A 451 -24.35 15.34 -30.25
CA ASN A 451 -23.98 16.01 -28.99
C ASN A 451 -23.07 17.23 -29.20
N ILE A 452 -22.15 17.18 -30.18
CA ILE A 452 -21.28 18.32 -30.52
C ILE A 452 -22.10 19.48 -31.13
N SER A 453 -23.12 19.21 -31.94
CA SER A 453 -23.99 20.26 -32.48
C SER A 453 -24.89 20.89 -31.39
N LEU A 454 -25.39 20.10 -30.43
CA LEU A 454 -26.13 20.60 -29.26
C LEU A 454 -25.28 21.46 -28.31
N GLN A 455 -24.02 21.10 -28.08
CA GLN A 455 -23.09 21.93 -27.29
C GLN A 455 -22.75 23.27 -28.00
N ASN A 456 -22.60 23.25 -29.32
CA ASN A 456 -22.37 24.47 -30.09
C ASN A 456 -23.60 25.40 -30.11
N LEU A 457 -24.82 24.86 -30.18
CA LEU A 457 -26.04 25.68 -30.07
C LEU A 457 -26.20 26.32 -28.68
N THR A 458 -25.95 25.58 -27.61
CA THR A 458 -26.10 26.09 -26.23
C THR A 458 -25.04 27.14 -25.86
N THR A 459 -23.86 27.07 -26.48
CA THR A 459 -22.82 28.09 -26.32
C THR A 459 -23.19 29.38 -27.07
N ALA A 460 -23.81 29.27 -28.25
CA ALA A 460 -24.29 30.41 -29.03
C ALA A 460 -25.47 31.16 -28.36
N THR A 461 -26.34 30.47 -27.62
CA THR A 461 -27.44 31.14 -26.90
C THR A 461 -26.98 31.93 -25.68
N HIS A 462 -25.88 31.54 -25.03
CA HIS A 462 -25.33 32.29 -23.89
C HIS A 462 -24.63 33.59 -24.31
N SER A 463 -23.95 33.63 -25.47
CA SER A 463 -23.23 34.83 -25.93
C SER A 463 -24.14 36.00 -26.34
N ASN A 464 -25.43 35.77 -26.55
CA ASN A 464 -26.39 36.80 -26.96
C ASN A 464 -27.18 37.45 -25.80
N GLN A 465 -26.94 37.07 -24.54
CA GLN A 465 -27.62 37.68 -23.38
C GLN A 465 -26.77 38.70 -22.60
N GLU A 466 -25.45 38.76 -22.79
CA GLU A 466 -24.58 39.67 -22.01
C GLU A 466 -24.44 41.09 -22.61
N ASN A 467 -24.85 41.32 -23.86
CA ASN A 467 -24.65 42.58 -24.59
C ASN A 467 -25.79 43.61 -24.47
N HIS A 468 -26.69 43.52 -23.48
CA HIS A 468 -27.85 44.43 -23.37
C HIS A 468 -28.04 45.13 -22.01
N PHE A 469 -27.05 45.11 -21.12
CA PHE A 469 -27.15 45.68 -19.77
C PHE A 469 -25.97 46.61 -19.40
N SER A 470 -25.66 47.59 -20.25
CA SER A 470 -24.63 48.61 -19.98
C SER A 470 -24.95 49.97 -20.60
N GLU A 471 -26.14 50.50 -20.30
CA GLU A 471 -26.46 51.91 -20.54
C GLU A 471 -27.53 52.34 -19.51
N ASN A 472 -27.12 53.07 -18.45
CA ASN A 472 -27.74 54.32 -17.98
C ASN A 472 -27.28 54.78 -16.58
N LEU A 473 -27.00 56.08 -16.52
CA LEU A 473 -27.17 57.04 -15.43
C LEU A 473 -26.10 57.22 -14.33
N GLU A 474 -25.82 58.50 -14.13
CA GLU A 474 -24.80 59.13 -13.28
C GLU A 474 -25.39 59.65 -11.94
N SER A 475 -24.56 60.40 -11.20
CA SER A 475 -24.88 61.21 -10.00
C SER A 475 -25.04 60.42 -8.69
N SER A 476 -24.67 60.95 -7.51
CA SER A 476 -24.27 62.32 -7.17
C SER A 476 -23.42 62.40 -5.89
N SER A 477 -22.44 63.32 -5.89
CA SER A 477 -22.03 64.23 -4.79
C SER A 477 -21.75 63.77 -3.34
N ASP A 478 -20.58 64.23 -2.86
CA ASP A 478 -20.33 64.91 -1.58
C ASP A 478 -19.93 64.18 -0.27
N THR A 479 -18.66 64.42 0.11
CA THR A 479 -18.14 64.82 1.45
C THR A 479 -18.37 63.89 2.68
N MET A 480 -17.58 63.88 3.76
CA MET A 480 -16.66 64.86 4.36
C MET A 480 -15.68 64.18 5.36
N SER A 481 -14.54 64.81 5.68
CA SER A 481 -13.83 64.92 6.99
C SER A 481 -14.06 63.91 8.15
N THR A 482 -13.13 63.53 9.07
CA THR A 482 -11.75 63.95 9.40
C THR A 482 -11.15 63.09 10.55
N SER A 483 -9.84 62.79 10.45
CA SER A 483 -8.76 62.97 11.46
C SER A 483 -8.69 62.27 12.85
N ASN A 484 -7.44 61.87 13.16
CA ASN A 484 -6.74 61.76 14.46
C ASN A 484 -7.07 60.60 15.43
N SER A 485 -6.18 59.95 16.20
CA SER A 485 -4.70 59.77 16.32
C SER A 485 -4.22 59.84 17.79
N LEU A 486 -3.09 59.15 18.10
CA LEU A 486 -2.37 59.01 19.40
C LEU A 486 -3.01 58.04 20.44
N VAL A 487 -2.35 57.05 21.09
CA VAL A 487 -0.95 56.67 21.47
C VAL A 487 -0.57 57.02 22.93
N LEU A 488 -0.06 56.00 23.66
CA LEU A 488 0.81 55.91 24.87
C LEU A 488 0.28 54.78 25.83
N VAL A 489 1.01 53.75 26.32
CA VAL A 489 2.30 53.66 27.08
C VAL A 489 2.08 54.10 28.56
N ASN A 490 2.35 53.36 29.67
CA ASN A 490 3.02 52.06 29.93
C ASN A 490 2.60 51.42 31.35
N PRO A 491 3.43 50.93 32.33
CA PRO A 491 3.27 49.57 32.89
C PRO A 491 3.24 49.38 34.45
N ASN A 492 3.32 48.09 34.88
CA ASN A 492 3.80 47.52 36.17
C ASN A 492 2.84 47.48 37.39
N TYR A 493 2.69 46.30 38.04
CA TYR A 493 3.34 45.95 39.34
C TYR A 493 3.00 44.50 39.84
N HIS A 494 4.06 43.71 40.12
CA HIS A 494 4.34 42.78 41.26
C HIS A 494 3.30 41.76 41.81
N GLN A 495 3.63 40.67 42.54
CA GLN A 495 4.81 39.80 42.85
C GLN A 495 4.45 38.96 44.13
N THR A 496 5.18 37.86 44.40
CA THR A 496 5.25 37.04 45.66
C THR A 496 4.19 35.91 45.82
N LEU A 497 4.43 34.76 46.48
CA LEU A 497 5.66 34.14 47.05
C LEU A 497 5.56 32.57 47.16
N SER A 498 6.57 31.96 47.80
CA SER A 498 6.80 30.60 48.34
C SER A 498 5.59 29.82 48.92
N THR A 499 5.53 28.48 48.90
CA THR A 499 6.52 27.51 49.46
C THR A 499 6.74 26.26 48.63
#